data_AF-A0A0N4WA55-F1
#
_entry.id   AF-A0A0N4WA55-F1
#
_cell.length_a   1.000
_cell.length_b   1.000
_cell.length_c   1.000
_cell.angle_alpha   90.00
_cell.angle_beta   90.00
_cell.angle_gamma   90.00
#
_symmetry.space_group_name_H-M   'P 1'
#
loop_
_entity.id
_entity.type
_entity.pdbx_description
1 polymer ?
#
loop_
_entity_poly.entity_id
_entity_poly.type
_entity_poly.pdbx_seq_one_letter_code
_entity_poly.pdbx_strand_id
1 'polypeptide(L)'
;MIFRSQIRKRVMDLDLRRSITIPRLELSAIAAGANLLSFLTEQLDIQLRRKYLWSDSAVALAWTMSNKTLPVFVRNRVRKIRELTTDVTIRYVPSAENPADIGCRGTSVSEPQNLAHWWNGPTFLTEDETTCPQNSDQETS
;
A
#
# COMPACT_ATOMS: atom_id res chain seq x y z
N MET A 1 -0.58 4.87 6.21
CA MET A 1 -1.77 5.14 5.35
C MET A 1 -1.64 4.32 4.07
N ILE A 2 -2.57 3.39 3.80
CA ILE A 2 -2.40 2.36 2.77
C ILE A 2 -3.65 2.38 1.88
N PHE A 3 -3.48 2.64 0.59
CA PHE A 3 -4.55 2.51 -0.39
C PHE A 3 -4.40 1.19 -1.15
N ARG A 4 -5.52 0.60 -1.56
CA ARG A 4 -5.72 -0.08 -2.85
C ARG A 4 -6.97 0.52 -3.50
N SER A 5 -7.10 0.49 -4.82
CA SER A 5 -8.19 1.15 -5.56
C SER A 5 -9.10 0.10 -6.20
N GLN A 6 -10.37 0.04 -5.78
CA GLN A 6 -11.43 -0.62 -6.53
C GLN A 6 -12.73 0.18 -6.48
N ILE A 7 -12.84 1.21 -7.33
CA ILE A 7 -14.10 1.87 -7.67
C ILE A 7 -14.79 1.07 -8.78
N ARG A 8 -15.81 0.30 -8.42
CA ARG A 8 -16.83 -0.27 -9.33
C ARG A 8 -18.17 -0.07 -8.59
N LYS A 9 -19.19 0.66 -9.04
CA LYS A 9 -19.64 1.15 -10.36
C LYS A 9 -20.54 2.39 -10.15
N ARG A 10 -20.22 3.52 -10.79
CA ARG A 10 -21.13 4.42 -11.55
C ARG A 10 -20.39 5.74 -11.79
N VAL A 11 -20.55 6.28 -12.99
CA VAL A 11 -19.98 7.54 -13.49
C VAL A 11 -18.48 7.46 -13.84
N MET A 12 -18.19 6.98 -15.05
CA MET A 12 -17.16 7.49 -15.96
C MET A 12 -17.03 6.47 -17.11
N ASP A 13 -17.74 6.80 -18.18
CA ASP A 13 -17.62 6.19 -19.49
C ASP A 13 -16.36 6.73 -20.19
N LEU A 14 -15.86 5.99 -21.18
CA LEU A 14 -14.77 6.26 -22.12
C LEU A 14 -13.33 5.81 -21.76
N ASP A 15 -13.00 4.62 -22.26
CA ASP A 15 -11.76 4.12 -22.89
C ASP A 15 -10.40 4.15 -22.15
N LEU A 16 -10.26 4.79 -20.99
CA LEU A 16 -9.02 4.74 -20.18
C LEU A 16 -8.82 3.40 -19.42
N ARG A 17 -9.86 2.55 -19.34
CA ARG A 17 -9.84 1.32 -18.53
C ARG A 17 -9.09 0.14 -19.17
N ARG A 18 -8.80 0.15 -20.47
CA ARG A 18 -8.25 -1.04 -21.15
C ARG A 18 -6.75 -1.30 -20.90
N SER A 19 -5.99 -0.36 -20.33
CA SER A 19 -4.52 -0.46 -20.24
C SER A 19 -3.92 -0.49 -18.83
N ILE A 20 -4.74 -0.44 -17.77
CA ILE A 20 -4.25 -0.44 -16.39
C ILE A 20 -4.37 -1.86 -15.82
N THR A 21 -3.21 -2.48 -15.58
CA THR A 21 -3.12 -3.81 -14.97
C THR A 21 -3.23 -3.72 -13.44
N ILE A 22 -3.56 -4.83 -12.77
CA ILE A 22 -3.62 -4.91 -11.30
C ILE A 22 -2.32 -4.38 -10.67
N PRO A 23 -1.10 -4.83 -11.06
CA PRO A 23 0.13 -4.30 -10.49
C PRO A 23 0.30 -2.77 -10.63
N ARG A 24 -0.21 -2.18 -11.72
CA ARG A 24 -0.18 -0.72 -11.92
C ARG A 24 -1.13 0.00 -10.96
N LEU A 25 -2.27 -0.60 -10.63
CA LEU A 25 -3.17 -0.10 -9.58
C LEU A 25 -2.50 -0.19 -8.21
N GLU A 26 -1.84 -1.30 -7.91
CA GLU A 26 -1.17 -1.47 -6.61
C GLU A 26 -0.02 -0.50 -6.40
N LEU A 27 0.80 -0.31 -7.43
CA LEU A 27 1.83 0.72 -7.40
C LEU A 27 1.22 2.13 -7.26
N SER A 28 0.08 2.36 -7.89
CA SER A 28 -0.63 3.65 -7.77
C SER A 28 -1.12 3.88 -6.34
N ALA A 29 -1.50 2.82 -5.66
CA ALA A 29 -2.01 2.87 -4.32
C ALA A 29 -0.90 3.05 -3.28
N ILE A 30 0.26 2.42 -3.48
CA ILE A 30 1.50 2.75 -2.74
C ILE A 30 1.85 4.24 -2.93
N ALA A 31 1.79 4.77 -4.16
CA ALA A 31 2.05 6.18 -4.42
C ALA A 31 1.05 7.11 -3.71
N ALA A 32 -0.24 6.75 -3.65
CA ALA A 32 -1.24 7.51 -2.90
C ALA A 32 -0.95 7.49 -1.39
N GLY A 33 -0.58 6.33 -0.84
CA GLY A 33 -0.17 6.20 0.56
C GLY A 33 1.06 7.04 0.90
N ALA A 34 2.07 7.09 0.01
CA ALA A 34 3.26 7.92 0.18
C ALA A 34 2.94 9.42 0.20
N ASN A 35 2.12 9.91 -0.73
CA ASN A 35 1.69 11.33 -0.72
C ASN A 35 0.96 11.68 0.56
N LEU A 36 0.08 10.79 1.02
CA LEU A 36 -0.71 11.07 2.21
C LEU A 36 0.11 11.00 3.49
N LEU A 37 1.09 10.11 3.57
CA LEU A 37 2.04 10.09 4.67
C LEU A 37 2.92 11.35 4.70
N SER A 38 3.35 11.86 3.54
CA SER A 38 4.04 13.15 3.43
C SER A 38 3.16 14.29 3.95
N PHE A 39 1.93 14.37 3.46
CA PHE A 39 0.96 15.37 3.90
C PHE A 39 0.73 15.30 5.42
N LEU A 40 0.50 14.11 5.98
CA LEU A 40 0.31 13.97 7.42
C LEU A 40 1.57 14.37 8.22
N THR A 41 2.76 14.07 7.71
CA THR A 41 4.02 14.49 8.36
C THR A 41 4.15 16.01 8.36
N GLU A 42 3.69 16.69 7.32
CA GLU A 42 3.73 18.15 7.22
C GLU A 42 2.65 18.85 8.06
N GLN A 43 1.48 18.21 8.23
CA GLN A 43 0.33 18.83 8.89
C GLN A 43 0.18 18.47 10.37
N LEU A 44 0.75 17.35 10.83
CA LEU A 44 0.66 16.96 12.22
C LEU A 44 1.78 17.62 13.03
N ASP A 45 1.40 18.37 14.06
CA ASP A 45 2.34 18.97 15.03
C ASP A 45 2.78 17.93 16.09
N ILE A 46 3.19 16.75 15.63
CA ILE A 46 3.75 15.69 16.47
C ILE A 46 4.99 15.11 15.81
N GLN A 47 5.97 14.76 16.63
CA GLN A 47 7.17 14.10 16.14
C GLN A 47 6.89 12.62 15.84
N LEU A 48 6.78 12.26 14.56
CA LEU A 48 6.68 10.87 14.13
C LEU A 48 8.05 10.19 14.21
N ARG A 49 8.27 9.38 15.25
CA ARG A 49 9.54 8.65 15.45
C ARG A 49 9.83 7.64 14.33
N ARG A 50 8.80 6.98 13.82
CA ARG A 50 8.90 5.97 12.77
C ARG A 50 7.70 6.06 11.84
N LYS A 51 7.95 5.84 10.55
CA LYS A 51 6.94 5.90 9.51
C LYS A 51 6.98 4.62 8.69
N TYR A 52 5.81 4.01 8.52
CA TYR A 52 5.66 2.77 7.78
C TYR A 52 4.61 2.89 6.68
N LEU A 53 4.89 2.23 5.56
CA LEU A 53 3.96 2.04 4.45
C LEU A 53 3.90 0.55 4.12
N TRP A 54 2.75 -0.08 4.33
CA TRP A 54 2.57 -1.50 4.08
C TRP A 54 1.84 -1.74 2.77
N SER A 55 2.18 -2.83 2.07
CA SER A 55 1.43 -3.30 0.91
C SER A 55 1.47 -4.82 0.85
N ASP A 56 0.38 -5.43 0.44
CA ASP A 56 0.28 -6.86 0.14
C ASP A 56 0.62 -7.19 -1.31
N SER A 57 1.07 -6.20 -2.10
CA SER A 57 1.50 -6.42 -3.49
C SER A 57 3.00 -6.65 -3.57
N ALA A 58 3.44 -7.91 -3.53
CA ALA A 58 4.85 -8.27 -3.73
C ALA A 58 5.44 -7.68 -5.03
N VAL A 59 4.69 -7.70 -6.14
CA VAL A 59 5.13 -7.15 -7.45
C VAL A 59 5.37 -5.64 -7.38
N ALA A 60 4.39 -4.87 -6.89
CA ALA A 60 4.54 -3.43 -6.73
C ALA A 60 5.66 -3.06 -5.75
N LEU A 61 5.81 -3.78 -4.64
CA LEU A 61 6.93 -3.60 -3.71
C LEU A 61 8.28 -3.85 -4.40
N ALA A 62 8.41 -4.95 -5.14
CA ALA A 62 9.62 -5.26 -5.89
C ALA A 62 9.98 -4.14 -6.89
N TRP A 63 8.99 -3.50 -7.53
CA TRP A 63 9.24 -2.33 -8.37
C TRP A 63 9.77 -1.13 -7.60
N THR A 64 9.30 -0.87 -6.37
CA THR A 64 9.83 0.22 -5.54
C THR A 64 11.31 0.03 -5.19
N MET A 65 11.78 -1.22 -5.11
CA MET A 65 13.16 -1.59 -4.80
C MET A 65 14.02 -1.84 -6.05
N SER A 66 13.41 -1.97 -7.23
CA SER A 66 14.12 -2.34 -8.45
C SER A 66 15.07 -1.26 -8.96
N ASN A 67 16.27 -1.65 -9.38
CA ASN A 67 17.21 -0.81 -10.12
C ASN A 67 17.19 -1.09 -11.64
N LYS A 68 16.28 -1.95 -12.10
CA LYS A 68 16.14 -2.30 -13.52
C LYS A 68 15.38 -1.20 -14.27
N THR A 69 15.51 -1.18 -15.60
CA THR A 69 14.69 -0.33 -16.46
C THR A 69 13.22 -0.73 -16.35
N LEU A 70 12.38 0.16 -15.84
CA LEU A 70 10.94 -0.05 -15.69
C LEU A 70 10.16 0.70 -16.80
N PRO A 71 8.97 0.22 -17.18
CA PRO A 71 8.07 0.95 -18.07
C PRO A 71 7.81 2.37 -17.55
N VAL A 72 7.65 3.35 -18.44
CA VAL A 72 7.56 4.78 -18.09
C VAL A 72 6.55 5.07 -16.97
N PHE A 73 5.35 4.48 -17.04
CA PHE A 73 4.33 4.60 -16.00
C PHE A 73 4.82 4.14 -14.62
N VAL A 74 5.45 2.96 -14.58
CA VAL A 74 5.96 2.35 -13.35
C VAL A 74 7.13 3.19 -12.82
N ARG A 75 8.08 3.53 -13.69
CA ARG A 75 9.27 4.32 -13.35
C ARG A 75 8.90 5.67 -12.73
N ASN A 76 7.98 6.42 -13.33
CA ASN A 76 7.59 7.74 -12.83
C ASN A 76 6.97 7.67 -11.43
N ARG A 77 6.17 6.62 -11.16
CA ARG A 77 5.58 6.39 -9.84
C ARG A 77 6.60 5.92 -8.82
N VAL A 78 7.48 5.00 -9.18
CA VAL A 78 8.58 4.56 -8.31
C VAL A 78 9.46 5.74 -7.92
N ARG A 79 9.78 6.62 -8.87
CA ARG A 79 10.54 7.85 -8.58
C ARG A 79 9.82 8.70 -7.52
N LYS A 80 8.53 9.00 -7.72
CA LYS A 80 7.76 9.80 -6.77
C LYS A 80 7.62 9.13 -5.40
N ILE A 81 7.44 7.81 -5.35
CA ILE A 81 7.42 7.05 -4.10
C ILE A 81 8.75 7.26 -3.37
N ARG A 82 9.88 6.98 -4.02
CA ARG A 82 11.22 7.12 -3.42
C ARG A 82 11.51 8.53 -2.90
N GLU A 83 11.10 9.56 -3.64
CA GLU A 83 11.23 10.97 -3.23
C GLU A 83 10.45 11.27 -1.93
N LEU A 84 9.27 10.68 -1.75
CA LEU A 84 8.40 10.91 -0.60
C LEU A 84 8.65 9.98 0.58
N THR A 85 9.39 8.89 0.37
CA THR A 85 9.59 7.82 1.36
C THR A 85 11.05 7.67 1.78
N THR A 86 11.83 8.75 1.78
CA THR A 86 13.26 8.72 2.15
C THR A 86 13.50 8.29 3.59
N ASP A 87 12.56 8.58 4.48
CA ASP A 87 12.57 8.23 5.91
C ASP A 87 11.37 7.35 6.31
N VAL A 88 10.82 6.62 5.32
CA VAL A 88 9.66 5.73 5.51
C VAL A 88 10.08 4.30 5.19
N THR A 89 9.76 3.38 6.09
CA THR A 89 10.00 1.95 5.87
C THR A 89 8.82 1.36 5.08
N ILE A 90 9.09 0.87 3.87
CA ILE A 90 8.07 0.18 3.06
C ILE A 90 8.18 -1.33 3.30
N ARG A 91 7.08 -2.00 3.69
CA ARG A 91 7.07 -3.42 4.04
C ARG A 91 5.92 -4.21 3.39
N TYR A 92 6.11 -5.52 3.27
CA TYR A 92 5.05 -6.43 2.90
C TYR A 92 4.13 -6.74 4.08
N VAL A 93 2.83 -6.84 3.82
CA VAL A 93 1.84 -7.41 4.75
C VAL A 93 1.05 -8.51 4.02
N PRO A 94 0.78 -9.67 4.64
CA PRO A 94 -0.09 -10.67 4.04
C PRO A 94 -1.47 -10.09 3.70
N SER A 95 -2.08 -10.48 2.57
CA SER A 95 -3.40 -9.97 2.18
C SER A 95 -4.49 -10.22 3.24
N ALA A 96 -4.40 -11.31 4.01
CA ALA A 96 -5.34 -11.61 5.10
C ALA A 96 -5.22 -10.62 6.28
N GLU A 97 -4.05 -10.00 6.43
CA GLU A 97 -3.73 -9.00 7.47
C GLU A 97 -3.77 -7.57 6.90
N ASN A 98 -4.31 -7.39 5.69
CA ASN A 98 -4.38 -6.06 5.07
C ASN A 98 -5.80 -5.49 5.25
N PRO A 99 -6.04 -4.62 6.25
CA PRO A 99 -7.36 -4.05 6.47
C PRO A 99 -7.83 -3.23 5.25
N ALA A 100 -6.92 -2.63 4.47
CA ALA A 100 -7.29 -1.88 3.27
C ALA A 100 -8.09 -2.73 2.27
N ASP A 101 -7.84 -4.03 2.22
CA ASP A 101 -8.53 -4.98 1.34
C ASP A 101 -10.04 -5.07 1.66
N ILE A 102 -10.41 -4.98 2.94
CA ILE A 102 -11.80 -5.02 3.41
C ILE A 102 -12.59 -3.83 2.87
N GLY A 103 -12.00 -2.63 2.94
CA GLY A 103 -12.60 -1.39 2.42
C GLY A 103 -12.63 -1.33 0.89
N CYS A 104 -11.65 -1.95 0.22
CA CYS A 104 -11.59 -1.96 -1.24
C CYS A 104 -12.49 -3.00 -1.91
N ARG A 105 -12.76 -4.14 -1.27
CA ARG A 105 -13.58 -5.22 -1.86
C ARG A 105 -15.07 -4.96 -1.81
N GLY A 106 -15.52 -3.96 -1.04
CA GLY A 106 -16.95 -3.77 -0.78
C GLY A 106 -17.50 -4.96 0.00
N THR A 107 -16.92 -5.23 1.18
CA THR A 107 -17.45 -6.25 2.08
C THR A 107 -18.82 -5.84 2.58
N SER A 108 -19.72 -6.83 2.73
CA SER A 108 -20.99 -6.60 3.41
C SER A 108 -20.69 -6.18 4.85
N VAL A 109 -21.29 -5.08 5.30
CA VAL A 109 -21.19 -4.55 6.69
C VAL A 109 -21.65 -5.58 7.74
N SER A 110 -22.16 -6.74 7.31
CA SER A 110 -22.72 -7.81 8.14
C SER A 110 -21.70 -8.77 8.76
N GLU A 111 -20.39 -8.61 8.55
CA GLU A 111 -19.36 -9.46 9.19
C GLU A 111 -18.59 -8.68 10.27
N PRO A 112 -18.94 -8.85 11.57
CA PRO A 112 -18.33 -8.10 12.67
C PRO A 112 -16.82 -8.26 12.77
N GLN A 113 -16.29 -9.41 12.35
CA GLN A 113 -14.85 -9.70 12.37
C GLN A 113 -14.09 -8.81 11.39
N ASN A 114 -14.63 -8.56 10.20
CA ASN A 114 -14.02 -7.67 9.21
C ASN A 114 -14.04 -6.21 9.68
N LEU A 115 -15.11 -5.79 10.35
CA LEU A 115 -15.19 -4.46 10.97
C LEU A 115 -14.14 -4.31 12.08
N ALA A 116 -13.99 -5.31 12.94
CA ALA A 116 -12.98 -5.30 13.98
C ALA A 116 -11.56 -5.21 13.40
N HIS A 117 -11.26 -6.00 12.36
CA HIS A 117 -9.96 -5.95 11.70
C HIS A 117 -9.72 -4.61 10.97
N TRP A 118 -10.75 -4.01 10.36
CA TRP A 118 -10.65 -2.68 9.75
C TRP A 118 -10.34 -1.57 10.76
N TRP A 119 -11.03 -1.57 11.90
CA TRP A 119 -10.90 -0.50 12.90
C TRP A 119 -9.67 -0.65 13.78
N ASN A 120 -9.33 -1.88 14.18
CA ASN A 120 -8.22 -2.14 15.10
C ASN A 120 -6.91 -2.41 14.36
N GLY A 121 -6.98 -2.83 13.10
CA GLY A 121 -5.83 -3.28 12.34
C GLY A 121 -5.27 -4.64 12.81
N PRO A 122 -4.14 -5.08 12.22
CA PRO A 122 -3.44 -6.29 12.62
C PRO A 122 -2.81 -6.16 14.01
N THR A 123 -2.79 -7.27 14.77
CA THR A 123 -2.26 -7.28 16.14
C THR A 123 -0.78 -6.93 16.20
N PHE A 124 0.00 -7.31 15.17
CA PHE A 124 1.44 -7.02 15.09
C PHE A 124 1.76 -5.52 15.06
N LEU A 125 0.79 -4.63 14.76
CA LEU A 125 1.00 -3.18 14.86
C LEU A 125 1.07 -2.69 16.30
N THR A 126 0.49 -3.44 17.23
CA THR A 126 0.47 -3.14 18.67
C THR A 126 1.52 -3.91 19.47
N GLU A 127 2.11 -4.93 18.86
CA GLU A 127 3.13 -5.78 19.45
C GLU A 127 4.55 -5.28 19.12
N ASP A 128 5.57 -5.94 19.65
CA ASP A 128 6.96 -5.63 19.34
C ASP A 128 7.28 -5.82 17.85
N GLU A 129 8.21 -5.03 17.32
CA GLU A 129 8.57 -5.03 15.90
C GLU A 129 9.08 -6.39 15.38
N THR A 130 9.47 -7.30 16.28
CA THR A 130 9.85 -8.69 15.96
C THR A 130 8.69 -9.54 15.47
N THR A 131 7.45 -9.15 15.78
CA THR A 131 6.21 -9.84 15.36
C THR A 131 5.70 -9.36 14.00
N CYS A 132 6.28 -8.27 13.46
CA CYS A 132 5.93 -7.77 12.16
C CYS A 132 6.24 -8.81 11.06
N PRO A 133 5.39 -8.92 10.03
CA PRO A 133 5.69 -9.75 8.87
C PRO A 133 7.04 -9.36 8.27
N GLN A 134 7.97 -10.30 8.26
CA GLN A 134 9.26 -10.12 7.60
C GLN A 134 9.09 -10.40 6.10
N ASN A 135 9.81 -9.64 5.27
CA ASN A 135 9.96 -10.02 3.88
C ASN A 135 10.70 -11.36 3.89
N SER A 136 10.03 -12.46 3.57
CA SER A 136 10.73 -13.73 3.31
C SER A 136 11.68 -13.45 2.15
N ASP A 137 12.98 -13.43 2.42
CA ASP A 137 14.02 -13.35 1.40
C ASP A 137 13.78 -14.49 0.41
N GLN A 138 13.24 -14.18 -0.76
CA GLN A 138 13.33 -15.09 -1.88
C GLN A 138 14.77 -14.98 -2.37
N GLU A 139 15.65 -15.77 -1.76
CA GLU A 139 16.91 -16.20 -2.37
C GLU A 139 16.56 -16.79 -3.74
N THR A 140 16.70 -15.98 -4.78
CA THR A 140 16.80 -16.50 -6.14
C THR A 140 18.22 -17.06 -6.29
N SER A 141 18.33 -18.38 -6.15
CA SER A 141 19.39 -19.16 -6.81
C SER A 141 19.30 -19.03 -8.33
#